data_AF-A0A120FYZ9-F1
#
_entry.id   AF-A0A120FYZ9-F1
#
_cell.length_a   1.000
_cell.length_b   1.000
_cell.length_c   1.000
_cell.angle_alpha   90.00
_cell.angle_beta   90.00
_cell.angle_gamma   90.00
#
_symmetry.space_group_name_H-M   'P 1'
#
loop_
_entity.id
_entity.type
_entity.pdbx_description
1 polymer ?
#
loop_
_entity_poly.entity_id
_entity_poly.type
_entity_poly.pdbx_seq_one_letter_code
_entity_poly.pdbx_strand_id
1 'polypeptide(L)'
;MSFFNITKYPPSLLFLALTLGIGLLLLLAFERAGHKRWIGVLAVFGAAPMFFYLLHLYVLKILYVACVALFGLNHGTYFGFDDIGAVWLAALLLPIALYLPVRWFAGLKARRRDLAWLKYL
;
A
#
# COMPACT_ATOMS: atom_id res chain seq x y z
N MET A 1 -30.91 16.29 -14.56
CA MET A 1 -29.65 15.51 -14.57
C MET A 1 -28.68 16.01 -13.50
N SER A 2 -29.05 15.90 -12.21
CA SER A 2 -28.23 16.36 -11.06
C SER A 2 -27.53 15.19 -10.33
N PHE A 3 -27.89 13.95 -10.65
CA PHE A 3 -27.40 12.74 -9.98
C PHE A 3 -25.95 12.35 -10.34
N PHE A 4 -25.37 12.92 -11.39
CA PHE A 4 -24.02 12.60 -11.87
C PHE A 4 -23.01 13.74 -11.69
N ASN A 5 -23.31 14.75 -10.87
CA ASN A 5 -22.34 15.80 -10.56
C ASN A 5 -21.50 15.42 -9.34
N ILE A 6 -20.57 14.48 -9.55
CA ILE A 6 -19.62 14.03 -8.52
C ILE A 6 -18.50 15.06 -8.44
N THR A 7 -18.76 16.19 -7.79
CA THR A 7 -17.71 17.15 -7.43
C THR A 7 -16.97 16.61 -6.20
N LYS A 8 -15.69 16.25 -6.39
CA LYS A 8 -14.79 15.85 -5.28
C LYS A 8 -14.63 17.00 -4.26
N TYR A 9 -14.78 18.24 -4.72
CA TYR A 9 -14.79 19.45 -3.90
C TYR A 9 -15.80 20.46 -4.48
N PRO A 10 -16.75 21.01 -3.72
CA PRO A 10 -17.08 20.70 -2.32
C PRO A 10 -17.69 19.30 -2.15
N PRO A 11 -17.50 18.61 -1.00
CA PRO A 11 -17.94 17.24 -0.79
C PRO A 11 -19.46 17.15 -0.86
N SER A 12 -19.99 16.57 -1.94
CA SER A 12 -21.41 16.33 -2.09
C SER A 12 -21.83 15.11 -1.27
N LEU A 13 -23.04 15.14 -0.71
CA LEU A 13 -23.63 14.01 0.03
C LEU A 13 -23.68 12.74 -0.85
N LEU A 14 -23.78 12.91 -2.17
CA LEU A 14 -23.72 11.85 -3.17
C LEU A 14 -22.35 11.16 -3.22
N PHE A 15 -21.25 11.91 -3.14
CA PHE A 15 -19.91 11.31 -3.08
C PHE A 15 -19.71 10.48 -1.81
N LEU A 16 -20.20 10.97 -0.66
CA LEU A 16 -20.16 10.23 0.60
C LEU A 16 -21.05 8.98 0.54
N ALA A 17 -22.29 9.10 0.07
CA ALA A 17 -23.20 7.95 -0.05
C ALA A 17 -22.68 6.91 -1.04
N LEU A 18 -22.07 7.33 -2.16
CA LEU A 18 -21.46 6.44 -3.14
C LEU A 18 -20.25 5.71 -2.56
N THR A 19 -19.33 6.43 -1.92
CA THR A 19 -18.12 5.82 -1.31
C THR A 19 -18.47 4.88 -0.17
N LEU A 20 -19.40 5.26 0.70
CA LEU A 20 -19.91 4.39 1.78
C LEU A 20 -20.70 3.20 1.22
N GLY A 21 -21.54 3.40 0.21
CA GLY A 21 -22.31 2.32 -0.43
C GLY A 21 -21.40 1.29 -1.08
N ILE A 22 -20.39 1.73 -1.84
CA ILE A 22 -19.36 0.84 -2.40
C ILE A 22 -18.59 0.15 -1.26
N GLY A 23 -18.24 0.87 -0.19
CA GLY A 23 -17.59 0.30 0.98
C GLY A 23 -18.40 -0.82 1.65
N LEU A 24 -19.71 -0.62 1.82
CA LEU A 24 -20.63 -1.63 2.39
C LEU A 24 -20.80 -2.84 1.46
N LEU A 25 -20.89 -2.63 0.15
CA LEU A 25 -20.94 -3.73 -0.83
C LEU A 25 -19.65 -4.55 -0.84
N LEU A 26 -18.49 -3.88 -0.76
CA LEU A 26 -17.19 -4.56 -0.61
C LEU A 26 -17.11 -5.33 0.70
N LEU A 27 -17.60 -4.76 1.80
CA LEU A 27 -17.62 -5.42 3.10
C LEU A 27 -18.49 -6.68 3.05
N LEU A 28 -19.69 -6.59 2.47
CA LEU A 28 -20.55 -7.75 2.22
C LEU A 28 -19.88 -8.80 1.33
N ALA A 29 -19.16 -8.37 0.28
CA ALA A 29 -18.42 -9.27 -0.60
C ALA A 29 -17.29 -9.99 0.14
N PHE A 30 -16.54 -9.29 1.01
CA PHE A 30 -15.49 -9.89 1.83
C PHE A 30 -16.05 -10.85 2.87
N GLU A 31 -17.17 -10.52 3.51
CA GLU A 31 -17.85 -11.38 4.46
C GLU A 31 -18.34 -12.68 3.78
N ARG A 32 -18.99 -12.57 2.61
CA ARG A 32 -19.44 -13.73 1.81
C ARG A 32 -18.29 -14.55 1.23
N ALA A 33 -17.17 -13.92 0.89
CA ALA A 33 -16.02 -14.60 0.32
C ALA A 33 -15.27 -15.50 1.33
N GLY A 34 -15.54 -15.36 2.64
CA GLY A 34 -15.08 -16.26 3.69
C GLY A 34 -13.57 -16.29 3.90
N HIS A 35 -13.03 -17.41 4.44
CA HIS A 35 -11.60 -17.59 4.73
C HIS A 35 -10.73 -17.96 3.51
N LYS A 36 -10.94 -17.33 2.35
CA LYS A 36 -10.07 -17.57 1.20
C LYS A 36 -8.65 -17.10 1.48
N ARG A 37 -7.65 -17.90 1.11
CA ARG A 37 -6.20 -17.59 1.33
C ARG A 37 -5.80 -16.19 0.85
N TRP A 38 -6.39 -15.70 -0.24
CA TRP A 38 -6.16 -14.35 -0.79
C TRP A 38 -6.62 -13.22 0.14
N ILE A 39 -7.68 -13.43 0.92
CA ILE A 39 -8.11 -12.47 1.96
C ILE A 39 -7.08 -12.40 3.08
N GLY A 40 -6.45 -13.53 3.42
CA GLY A 40 -5.32 -13.57 4.34
C GLY A 40 -4.11 -12.77 3.85
N VAL A 41 -3.83 -12.78 2.54
CA VAL A 41 -2.76 -11.95 1.93
C VAL A 41 -3.10 -10.46 2.04
N LEU A 42 -4.32 -10.06 1.70
CA LEU A 42 -4.78 -8.67 1.86
C LEU A 42 -4.78 -8.22 3.33
N ALA A 43 -5.21 -9.10 4.24
CA ALA A 43 -5.23 -8.83 5.67
C ALA A 43 -3.82 -8.60 6.25
N VAL A 44 -2.79 -9.23 5.69
CA VAL A 44 -1.39 -8.98 6.09
C VAL A 44 -0.98 -7.54 5.76
N PHE A 45 -1.30 -7.04 4.56
CA PHE A 45 -1.03 -5.65 4.21
C PHE A 45 -1.87 -4.68 5.05
N GLY A 46 -3.13 -5.03 5.35
CA GLY A 46 -4.02 -4.24 6.20
C GLY A 46 -3.71 -4.27 7.70
N ALA A 47 -2.95 -5.25 8.19
CA ALA A 47 -2.61 -5.37 9.62
C ALA A 47 -1.53 -4.36 10.05
N ALA A 48 -0.68 -3.93 9.12
CA ALA A 48 0.40 -2.97 9.39
C ALA A 48 0.60 -2.01 8.19
N PRO A 49 -0.43 -1.21 7.82
CA PRO A 49 -0.38 -0.34 6.65
C PRO A 49 0.69 0.75 6.79
N MET A 50 0.88 1.27 8.01
CA MET A 50 1.91 2.27 8.32
C MET A 50 3.32 1.69 8.19
N PHE A 51 3.55 0.48 8.71
CA PHE A 51 4.82 -0.21 8.56
C PHE A 51 5.16 -0.47 7.08
N PHE A 52 4.21 -0.96 6.29
CA PHE A 52 4.41 -1.14 4.85
C PHE A 52 4.77 0.20 4.18
N TYR A 53 4.04 1.27 4.50
CA TYR A 53 4.29 2.59 3.94
C TYR A 53 5.70 3.10 4.26
N LEU A 54 6.12 3.05 5.53
CA LEU A 54 7.46 3.47 5.93
C LEU A 54 8.54 2.61 5.26
N LEU A 55 8.39 1.28 5.34
CA LEU A 55 9.37 0.35 4.82
C LEU A 55 9.54 0.49 3.30
N HIS A 56 8.45 0.67 2.55
CA HIS A 56 8.54 0.89 1.11
C HIS A 56 9.33 2.16 0.75
N LEU A 57 9.12 3.27 1.48
CA LEU A 57 9.84 4.52 1.26
C LEU A 57 11.33 4.37 1.53
N TYR A 58 11.70 3.71 2.63
CA TYR A 58 13.10 3.47 2.96
C TYR A 58 13.78 2.54 1.95
N VAL A 59 13.11 1.46 1.53
CA VAL A 59 13.64 0.55 0.51
C VAL A 59 13.84 1.27 -0.81
N LEU A 60 12.87 2.06 -1.26
CA LEU A 60 13.01 2.90 -2.46
C LEU A 60 14.20 3.86 -2.32
N LYS A 61 14.37 4.50 -1.16
CA LYS A 61 15.48 5.42 -0.92
C LYS A 61 16.83 4.72 -0.96
N ILE A 62 16.96 3.55 -0.34
CA ILE A 62 18.20 2.76 -0.35
C ILE A 62 18.54 2.33 -1.77
N LEU A 63 17.54 1.83 -2.50
CA LEU A 63 17.71 1.38 -3.88
C LEU A 63 18.14 2.54 -4.78
N TYR A 64 17.54 3.73 -4.60
CA TYR A 64 17.96 4.95 -5.27
C TYR A 64 19.42 5.31 -4.97
N VAL A 65 19.82 5.35 -3.69
CA VAL A 65 21.19 5.69 -3.30
C VAL A 65 22.20 4.66 -3.85
N ALA A 66 21.86 3.37 -3.82
CA ALA A 66 22.69 2.30 -4.38
C ALA A 66 22.84 2.46 -5.90
N CYS A 67 21.77 2.76 -6.63
CA CYS A 67 21.83 3.03 -8.06
C CYS A 67 22.69 4.26 -8.38
N VAL A 68 22.54 5.36 -7.64
CA VAL A 68 23.39 6.55 -7.79
C VAL A 68 24.87 6.22 -7.52
N ALA A 69 25.16 5.39 -6.53
CA ALA A 69 26.53 5.00 -6.19
C ALA A 69 27.17 4.07 -7.24
N LEU A 70 26.40 3.19 -7.87
CA LEU A 70 26.89 2.21 -8.84
C LEU A 70 26.93 2.73 -10.28
N PHE A 71 25.91 3.48 -10.70
CA PHE A 71 25.74 3.94 -12.08
C PHE A 71 25.97 5.43 -12.28
N GLY A 72 26.09 6.21 -11.19
CA GLY A 72 26.16 7.66 -11.27
C GLY A 72 24.80 8.29 -11.59
N LEU A 73 24.78 9.60 -11.83
CA LEU A 73 23.57 10.34 -12.16
C LEU A 73 23.32 10.27 -13.68
N ASN A 74 22.18 9.71 -14.09
CA ASN A 74 21.86 9.49 -15.51
C ASN A 74 21.01 10.63 -16.13
N HIS A 75 20.17 11.29 -15.31
CA HIS A 75 19.37 12.45 -15.73
C HIS A 75 19.73 13.70 -14.91
N GLY A 76 20.91 14.25 -15.17
CA GLY A 76 21.40 15.47 -14.52
C GLY A 76 21.66 15.27 -13.02
N THR A 77 20.66 15.62 -12.18
CA THR A 77 20.76 15.56 -10.70
C THR A 77 20.09 14.32 -10.10
N TYR A 78 19.38 13.51 -10.90
CA TYR A 78 18.64 12.35 -10.40
C TYR A 78 18.95 11.07 -11.20
N PHE A 79 18.90 9.93 -10.51
CA PHE A 79 18.85 8.62 -11.14
C PHE A 79 17.37 8.23 -11.37
N GLY A 80 16.96 8.18 -12.63
CA GLY A 80 15.62 7.79 -13.04
C GLY A 80 15.66 6.51 -13.88
N PHE A 81 14.53 5.80 -13.94
CA PHE A 81 14.34 4.75 -14.93
C PHE A 81 13.99 5.41 -16.27
N ASP A 82 14.76 5.11 -17.31
CA ASP A 82 14.51 5.59 -18.68
C ASP A 82 13.21 5.00 -19.27
N ASP A 83 12.83 3.80 -18.81
CA ASP A 83 11.66 3.06 -19.30
C ASP A 83 10.49 3.03 -18.29
N ILE A 84 9.30 3.39 -18.79
CA ILE A 84 8.03 3.22 -18.06
C ILE A 84 7.80 1.76 -17.68
N GLY A 85 8.25 0.82 -18.51
CA GLY A 85 8.16 -0.62 -18.22
C GLY A 85 8.94 -1.03 -16.97
N ALA A 86 10.12 -0.44 -16.74
CA ALA A 86 10.91 -0.69 -15.54
C ALA A 86 10.22 -0.13 -14.29
N VAL A 87 9.54 1.02 -14.40
CA VAL A 87 8.72 1.59 -13.31
C VAL A 87 7.57 0.66 -12.96
N TRP A 88 6.84 0.12 -13.94
CA TRP A 88 5.75 -0.84 -13.68
C TRP A 88 6.25 -2.15 -13.08
N LEU A 89 7.38 -2.66 -13.56
CA LEU A 89 8.02 -3.83 -12.96
C LEU A 89 8.39 -3.55 -11.50
N ALA A 90 9.06 -2.43 -11.21
CA ALA A 90 9.40 -2.05 -9.84
C ALA A 90 8.16 -1.89 -8.96
N ALA A 91 7.09 -1.27 -9.48
CA ALA A 91 5.83 -1.09 -8.78
C ALA A 91 5.14 -2.41 -8.42
N LEU A 92 5.33 -3.47 -9.21
CA LEU A 92 4.83 -4.81 -8.92
C LEU A 92 5.78 -5.60 -8.01
N LEU A 93 7.09 -5.56 -8.29
CA LEU A 93 8.11 -6.34 -7.58
C LEU A 93 8.28 -5.88 -6.13
N LEU A 94 8.23 -4.57 -5.90
CA LEU A 94 8.45 -3.99 -4.58
C LEU A 94 7.41 -4.49 -3.55
N PRO A 95 6.09 -4.37 -3.75
CA PRO A 95 5.13 -4.91 -2.80
C PRO A 95 5.22 -6.44 -2.63
N ILE A 96 5.61 -7.18 -3.66
CA ILE A 96 5.84 -8.63 -3.56
C ILE A 96 7.04 -8.93 -2.65
N ALA A 97 8.16 -8.23 -2.83
CA ALA A 97 9.35 -8.38 -1.99
C ALA A 97 9.07 -7.96 -0.54
N LEU A 98 8.26 -6.91 -0.35
CA LEU A 98 7.88 -6.42 0.97
C LEU A 98 6.80 -7.25 1.67
N TYR A 99 6.15 -8.19 0.97
CA TYR A 99 5.13 -9.04 1.57
C TYR A 99 5.68 -9.89 2.72
N LEU A 100 6.87 -10.48 2.54
CA LEU A 100 7.55 -11.29 3.56
C LEU A 100 7.83 -10.52 4.87
N PRO A 101 8.51 -9.35 4.84
CA PRO A 101 8.77 -8.58 6.06
C PRO A 101 7.49 -8.04 6.70
N VAL A 102 6.49 -7.62 5.91
CA VAL A 102 5.19 -7.16 6.45
C VAL A 102 4.46 -8.32 7.13
N ARG A 103 4.46 -9.51 6.53
CA ARG A 103 3.85 -10.72 7.14
C ARG A 103 4.53 -11.09 8.45
N TRP A 104 5.86 -11.03 8.49
CA TRP A 104 6.62 -11.29 9.71
C TRP A 104 6.31 -10.27 10.80
N PHE A 105 6.28 -8.98 10.47
CA PHE A 105 5.95 -7.91 11.40
C PHE A 105 4.51 -8.01 11.91
N ALA A 106 3.54 -8.33 11.04
CA ALA A 106 2.16 -8.58 11.43
C ALA A 106 2.04 -9.76 12.42
N GLY A 107 2.79 -10.85 12.18
CA GLY A 107 2.86 -11.99 13.10
C GLY A 107 3.52 -11.65 14.43
N LEU A 108 4.55 -10.80 14.41
CA LEU A 108 5.24 -10.32 15.61
C LEU A 108 4.34 -9.41 16.45
N LYS A 109 3.63 -8.47 15.82
CA LYS A 109 2.62 -7.60 16.44
C LYS A 109 1.47 -8.41 17.06
N ALA A 110 1.06 -9.51 16.42
CA ALA A 110 0.05 -10.40 16.96
C ALA A 110 0.54 -11.19 18.20
N ARG A 111 1.81 -11.58 18.23
CA ARG A 111 2.43 -12.35 19.33
C ARG A 111 2.89 -11.50 20.51
N ARG A 112 3.32 -10.26 20.26
CA ARG A 112 3.87 -9.33 21.26
C ARG A 112 2.94 -8.12 21.42
N ARG A 113 1.79 -8.34 22.03
CA ARG A 113 0.83 -7.26 22.39
C ARG A 113 1.28 -6.44 23.62
N ASP A 114 2.36 -6.84 24.27
CA ASP A 114 2.89 -6.18 25.49
C ASP A 114 3.50 -4.79 25.24
N LEU A 115 3.91 -4.50 24.01
CA LEU A 115 4.58 -3.23 23.69
C LEU A 115 3.54 -2.22 23.16
N ALA A 116 3.12 -1.29 24.00
CA ALA A 116 2.11 -0.26 23.66
C ALA A 116 2.47 0.60 22.43
N TRP A 117 3.77 0.76 22.12
CA TRP A 117 4.23 1.51 20.95
C TRP A 117 3.91 0.82 19.60
N LEU A 118 3.84 -0.52 19.58
CA LEU A 118 3.43 -1.30 18.41
C LEU A 118 1.94 -1.13 18.06
N LYS A 119 1.15 -0.48 18.93
CA LYS A 119 -0.25 -0.17 18.65
C LYS A 119 -0.40 0.97 17.62
N TYR A 120 0.61 1.83 17.51
CA TYR A 120 0.62 3.01 16.62
C TYR A 120 1.40 2.80 15.31
N LEU A 121 2.19 1.73 15.20
CA LEU A 121 2.98 1.33 14.02
C LEU A 121 2.37 0.09 13.33
#